data_AF-Q9RX78-F1
#
_entry.id   AF-Q9RX78-F1
#
_cell.length_a   1.000
_cell.length_b   1.000
_cell.length_c   1.000
_cell.angle_alpha   90.00
_cell.angle_beta   90.00
_cell.angle_gamma   90.00
#
_symmetry.space_group_name_H-M   'P 1'
#
loop_
_entity.id
_entity.type
_entity.pdbx_description
1 polymer ?
#
loop_
_entity_poly.entity_id
_entity_poly.type
_entity_poly.pdbx_seq_one_letter_code
_entity_poly.pdbx_strand_id
1 'polypeptide(L)' 'MEQAYSDPVDHFTLELAREAKRLELTAGGEDNDPERLLAFATFVLSELAARGLIPDERPAIGCWAAPRSTGN' A
#
# COMPACT_ATOMS: atom_id res chain seq x y z
N MET A 1 -30.49 13.30 3.07
CA MET A 1 -30.63 12.46 1.86
C MET A 1 -29.22 12.00 1.51
N GLU A 2 -28.96 10.72 1.77
CA GLU A 2 -27.70 9.99 1.62
C GLU A 2 -26.93 10.39 0.36
N GLN A 3 -25.72 10.95 0.52
CA GLN A 3 -24.77 10.97 -0.58
C GLN A 3 -24.21 9.55 -0.70
N ALA A 4 -24.48 8.93 -1.84
CA ALA A 4 -24.01 7.61 -2.20
C ALA A 4 -22.49 7.52 -2.02
N TYR A 5 -22.06 6.75 -1.01
CA TYR A 5 -20.69 6.30 -0.85
C TYR A 5 -20.42 5.26 -1.94
N SER A 6 -20.25 5.74 -3.17
CA SER A 6 -19.64 4.94 -4.22
C SER A 6 -18.21 4.75 -3.78
N ASP A 7 -17.87 3.63 -3.16
CA ASP A 7 -16.47 3.21 -3.01
C ASP A 7 -16.01 2.74 -4.40
N PRO A 8 -15.32 3.56 -5.22
CA PRO A 8 -14.46 2.96 -6.23
C PRO A 8 -13.50 2.08 -5.44
N VAL A 9 -13.28 0.84 -5.87
CA VAL A 9 -12.32 -0.10 -5.25
C VAL A 9 -11.14 0.68 -4.66
N ASP A 10 -11.00 0.64 -3.33
CA ASP A 10 -10.00 1.43 -2.60
C ASP A 10 -8.66 1.29 -3.31
N HIS A 11 -8.06 2.41 -3.69
CA HIS A 11 -6.80 2.44 -4.42
C HIS A 11 -5.74 1.58 -3.73
N PHE A 12 -5.74 1.55 -2.39
CA PHE A 12 -4.84 0.69 -1.63
C PHE A 12 -5.14 -0.81 -1.86
N THR A 13 -6.41 -1.21 -1.88
CA THR A 13 -6.82 -2.58 -2.21
C THR A 13 -6.36 -3.00 -3.61
N LEU A 14 -6.42 -2.08 -4.59
CA LEU A 14 -5.93 -2.36 -5.94
C LEU A 14 -4.41 -2.55 -5.99
N GLU A 15 -3.65 -1.72 -5.27
CA GLU A 15 -2.18 -1.87 -5.17
C GLU A 15 -1.79 -3.19 -4.50
N LEU A 16 -2.46 -3.57 -3.41
CA LEU A 16 -2.25 -4.86 -2.75
C LEU A 16 -2.50 -6.04 -3.70
N ALA A 17 -3.60 -5.99 -4.47
CA ALA A 17 -3.92 -7.05 -5.43
C ALA A 17 -2.90 -7.13 -6.59
N ARG A 18 -2.41 -5.99 -7.08
CA ARG A 18 -1.36 -5.93 -8.10
C ARG A 18 -0.07 -6.55 -7.60
N GLU A 19 0.32 -6.20 -6.38
CA GLU A 19 1.57 -6.69 -5.79
C GLU A 19 1.52 -8.19 -5.51
N ALA A 20 0.41 -8.69 -4.94
CA ALA A 20 0.22 -10.12 -4.74
C ALA A 20 0.31 -10.90 -6.06
N LYS A 21 -0.29 -10.37 -7.13
CA LYS A 21 -0.20 -10.98 -8.47
C LYS A 21 1.22 -10.93 -9.03
N ARG A 22 1.95 -9.83 -8.85
CA ARG A 22 3.34 -9.68 -9.30
C ARG A 22 4.27 -10.69 -8.64
N LEU A 23 4.00 -11.02 -7.39
CA LEU A 23 4.74 -12.01 -6.60
C LEU A 23 4.18 -13.44 -6.77
N GLU A 24 3.19 -13.63 -7.64
CA GLU A 24 2.52 -14.92 -7.90
C GLU A 24 1.98 -15.57 -6.61
N LEU A 25 1.56 -14.75 -5.64
CA LEU A 25 1.00 -15.21 -4.38
C LEU A 25 -0.46 -15.60 -4.57
N THR A 26 -0.86 -16.67 -3.88
CA THR A 26 -2.25 -17.14 -3.86
C THR A 26 -2.79 -17.16 -2.44
N ALA A 27 -4.08 -16.86 -2.28
CA ALA A 27 -4.75 -16.95 -0.99
C ALA A 27 -4.78 -18.41 -0.52
N GLY A 28 -4.23 -18.68 0.67
CA GLY A 28 -4.16 -20.04 1.22
C GLY A 28 -3.16 -20.97 0.51
N GLY A 29 -2.26 -20.42 -0.33
CA GLY A 29 -1.18 -21.21 -0.93
C GLY A 29 -0.18 -21.66 0.12
N GLU A 30 -0.27 -22.93 0.55
CA GLU A 30 0.70 -23.56 1.46
C GLU A 30 2.11 -23.57 0.87
N ASP A 31 2.22 -23.54 -0.46
CA ASP A 31 3.47 -23.51 -1.23
C ASP A 31 3.95 -22.09 -1.60
N ASN A 32 3.34 -21.03 -1.03
CA ASN A 32 3.84 -19.68 -1.29
C ASN A 32 5.28 -19.56 -0.77
N ASP A 33 6.18 -19.19 -1.67
CA ASP A 33 7.60 -18.99 -1.36
C ASP A 33 7.76 -18.00 -0.18
N PRO A 34 8.43 -18.41 0.92
CA PRO A 34 8.67 -17.56 2.08
C PRO A 34 9.31 -16.21 1.76
N GLU A 35 10.21 -16.16 0.77
CA GLU A 35 10.86 -14.90 0.37
C GLU A 35 9.86 -13.94 -0.28
N ARG A 36 8.93 -14.45 -1.07
CA ARG A 36 7.87 -13.66 -1.72
C ARG A 36 6.83 -13.19 -0.71
N LEU A 37 6.49 -14.03 0.28
CA LEU A 37 5.63 -13.64 1.39
C LEU A 37 6.26 -12.51 2.21
N LEU A 38 7.55 -12.60 2.52
CA LEU A 38 8.27 -11.55 3.22
C LEU A 38 8.30 -10.26 2.41
N ALA A 39 8.53 -10.33 1.10
CA ALA A 39 8.51 -9.18 0.21
C ALA A 39 7.13 -8.49 0.22
N PHE A 40 6.05 -9.28 0.10
CA PHE A 40 4.69 -8.76 0.16
C PHE A 40 4.37 -8.12 1.52
N ALA A 41 4.70 -8.79 2.63
CA ALA A 41 4.49 -8.26 3.97
C ALA A 41 5.25 -6.94 4.19
N THR A 42 6.50 -6.87 3.70
CA THR A 42 7.32 -5.65 3.77
C THR A 42 6.67 -4.51 2.99
N PHE A 43 6.14 -4.78 1.80
CA PHE A 43 5.39 -3.81 1.01
C PHE A 43 4.15 -3.32 1.75
N VAL A 44 3.30 -4.22 2.26
CA VAL A 44 2.07 -3.86 2.98
C VAL A 44 2.38 -3.00 4.20
N LEU A 45 3.36 -3.40 5.03
CA LEU A 45 3.74 -2.64 6.22
C LEU A 45 4.25 -1.24 5.86
N SER A 46 5.03 -1.12 4.78
CA SER A 46 5.52 0.18 4.31
C SER A 46 4.37 1.10 3.86
N GLU A 47 3.41 0.55 3.11
CA GLU A 47 2.25 1.30 2.63
C GLU A 47 1.32 1.73 3.78
N LEU A 48 1.11 0.86 4.78
CA LEU A 48 0.33 1.18 5.98
C LEU A 48 1.01 2.27 6.81
N ALA A 49 2.32 2.20 6.98
CA ALA A 49 3.12 3.21 7.68
C ALA A 49 3.06 4.57 6.95
N ALA A 50 3.22 4.58 5.63
CA ALA A 50 3.14 5.80 4.80
C ALA A 50 1.77 6.48 4.86
N ARG A 51 0.70 5.72 5.11
CA ARG A 51 -0.66 6.22 5.34
C ARG A 51 -0.94 6.62 6.80
N GLY A 52 0.02 6.42 7.70
CA GLY A 52 -0.12 6.71 9.13
C GLY A 52 -1.05 5.75 9.88
N LEU A 53 -1.32 4.57 9.32
CA LEU A 53 -2.21 3.56 9.91
C LEU A 53 -1.52 2.69 10.96
N ILE A 54 -0.20 2.56 10.86
CA ILE A 54 0.65 1.89 11.85
C ILE A 54 1.86 2.77 12.18
N PRO A 55 2.51 2.57 13.35
CA PRO A 55 3.73 3.28 13.69
C PRO A 55 4.83 3.00 12.66
N ASP A 56 5.52 4.06 12.23
CA ASP A 56 6.76 3.96 11.47
C ASP A 56 7.93 4.15 12.45
N GLU A 57 8.65 3.07 12.76
CA GLU A 57 9.80 3.11 13.68
C GLU A 57 11.01 3.82 13.07
N ARG A 58 11.09 3.88 11.73
CA ARG A 58 12.19 4.52 11.00
C ARG A 58 11.58 5.35 9.87
N PRO A 59 10.88 6.45 10.21
CA PRO A 59 10.31 7.30 9.19
C PRO A 59 11.44 7.76 8.28
N ALA A 60 11.34 7.40 7.01
CA ALA A 60 12.20 7.97 5.99
C ALA A 60 11.93 9.47 6.02
N ILE A 61 12.85 10.24 6.61
CA ILE A 61 12.81 11.71 6.59
C ILE A 61 13.12 12.13 5.15
N GLY A 62 12.14 11.96 4.27
CA GLY A 62 12.11 12.42 2.91
C GLY A 62 10.94 13.37 2.80
N CYS A 63 11.23 14.66 2.62
CA CYS A 63 10.25 15.70 2.45
C CYS A 63 9.36 15.41 1.23
N TRP A 64 8.23 14.73 1.42
CA TRP A 64 7.19 14.53 0.39
C TRP A 64 6.42 15.83 0.05
N ALA A 65 6.88 16.98 0.54
CA ALA A 65 6.40 18.28 0.10
C ALA A 65 7.06 18.63 -1.25
N ALA A 66 6.46 18.19 -2.36
CA ALA A 66 6.72 18.83 -3.63
C ALA A 66 6.22 20.29 -3.56
N PRO A 67 7.01 21.30 -3.94
CA PRO A 67 6.53 22.68 -4.00
C PRO A 67 5.29 22.74 -4.89
N ARG A 68 4.19 23.31 -4.39
CA ARG A 68 3.09 23.69 -5.28
C ARG A 68 3.66 24.73 -6.24
N SER A 69 3.62 24.48 -7.54
CA SER A 69 3.94 25.50 -8.54
C SER A 69 2.93 26.64 -8.36
N THR A 70 3.38 27.72 -7.73
CA THR A 70 2.65 28.99 -7.71
C THR A 70 2.81 29.61 -9.09
N GLY A 71 1.98 29.18 -10.04
CA GLY A 71 1.73 29.89 -11.28
C GLY A 71 0.72 31.00 -10.99
N ASN A 72 1.19 32.25 -11.13
CA ASN A 72 0.41 33.47 -11.04
C ASN A 72 -0.45 33.67 -12.30
#